data_AF-A0A0M3J9P8-F1
#
_entry.id   AF-A0A0M3J9P8-F1
#
_cell.length_a   1.000
_cell.length_b   1.000
_cell.length_c   1.000
_cell.angle_alpha   90.00
_cell.angle_beta   90.00
_cell.angle_gamma   90.00
#
_symmetry.space_group_name_H-M   'P 1'
#
loop_
_entity.id
_entity.type
_entity.pdbx_description
1 polymer ?
#
loop_
_entity_poly.entity_id
_entity_poly.type
_entity_poly.pdbx_seq_one_letter_code
_entity_poly.pdbx_strand_id
1 'polypeptide(L)'
;MFNIYIKKAASMYGLTHTRPIFQHAVEVLPEDRSREMSMRFAQMERSLGEIDRARAIYAHCSEICDPRVHTQFWDIWKEFEVKHGNEDTVREMLRIKRSVQATYNTSVNVMSAQMLATASGWCRFRECVRLFGLCMSSVVL
;
A
#
# COMPACT_ATOMS: atom_id res chain seq x y z
N MET A 1 10.05 7.63 -17.74
CA MET A 1 9.71 7.00 -19.04
C MET A 1 8.24 7.26 -19.41
N PHE A 2 7.25 6.83 -18.61
CA PHE A 2 5.81 6.96 -18.92
C PHE A 2 5.30 8.39 -19.19
N ASN A 3 5.86 9.41 -18.54
CA ASN A 3 5.47 10.81 -18.77
C ASN A 3 5.63 11.27 -20.23
N ILE A 4 6.61 10.74 -20.97
CA ILE A 4 6.82 11.08 -22.38
C ILE A 4 5.75 10.40 -23.24
N TYR A 5 5.46 9.13 -22.96
CA TYR A 5 4.42 8.38 -23.66
C TYR A 5 3.03 9.00 -23.47
N ILE A 6 2.68 9.42 -22.25
CA ILE A 6 1.39 10.06 -21.95
C ILE A 6 1.27 11.38 -22.72
N LYS A 7 2.29 12.24 -22.70
CA LYS A 7 2.27 13.52 -23.43
C LYS A 7 2.12 13.30 -24.93
N LYS A 8 2.84 12.33 -25.51
CA LYS A 8 2.78 12.01 -26.93
C LYS A 8 1.41 11.43 -27.33
N ALA A 9 0.88 10.51 -26.53
CA ALA A 9 -0.42 9.92 -26.77
C ALA A 9 -1.54 10.97 -26.65
N ALA A 10 -1.46 11.86 -25.66
CA ALA A 10 -2.42 12.96 -25.51
C ALA A 10 -2.41 13.92 -26.71
N SER A 11 -1.25 14.24 -27.29
CA SER A 11 -1.18 15.13 -28.46
C SER A 11 -1.65 14.47 -29.76
N MET A 12 -1.47 13.16 -29.91
CA MET A 12 -1.77 12.44 -31.15
C MET A 12 -3.20 11.93 -31.22
N TYR A 13 -3.70 11.38 -30.11
CA TYR A 13 -4.95 10.61 -30.06
C TYR A 13 -5.96 11.19 -29.06
N GLY A 14 -5.58 12.24 -28.33
CA GLY A 14 -6.40 12.81 -27.26
C GLY A 14 -6.32 12.04 -25.95
N LEU A 15 -7.00 12.55 -24.92
CA LEU A 15 -6.94 12.04 -23.54
C LEU A 15 -7.58 10.66 -23.38
N THR A 16 -8.61 10.34 -24.16
CA THR A 16 -9.36 9.07 -24.09
C THR A 16 -8.47 7.85 -24.36
N HIS A 17 -7.50 7.97 -25.26
CA HIS A 17 -6.57 6.89 -25.61
C HIS A 17 -5.39 6.76 -24.64
N THR A 18 -5.23 7.65 -23.65
CA THR A 18 -4.15 7.57 -22.66
C THR A 18 -4.44 6.57 -21.53
N ARG A 19 -5.69 6.11 -21.38
CA ARG A 19 -6.15 5.16 -20.36
C ARG A 19 -5.35 3.86 -20.27
N PRO A 20 -5.16 3.07 -21.35
CA PRO A 20 -4.40 1.83 -21.27
C PRO A 20 -2.94 2.06 -20.88
N ILE A 21 -2.38 3.23 -21.20
CA ILE A 21 -1.01 3.59 -20.82
C ILE A 21 -0.92 3.80 -19.30
N PHE A 22 -1.93 4.44 -18.70
CA PHE A 22 -2.01 4.60 -17.25
C PHE A 22 -2.21 3.27 -16.54
N GLN A 23 -3.12 2.42 -17.02
CA GLN A 23 -3.35 1.09 -16.43
C GLN A 23 -2.06 0.25 -16.44
N HIS A 24 -1.39 0.19 -17.59
CA HIS A 24 -0.12 -0.52 -17.70
C HIS A 24 0.97 0.09 -16.81
N ALA A 25 1.00 1.42 -16.66
CA ALA A 25 1.93 2.06 -15.75
C ALA A 25 1.68 1.68 -14.28
N VAL A 26 0.42 1.56 -13.85
CA VAL A 26 0.09 1.17 -12.47
C VAL A 26 0.54 -0.27 -12.17
N GLU A 27 0.45 -1.17 -13.16
CA GLU A 27 0.86 -2.58 -13.02
C GLU A 27 2.39 -2.76 -12.99
N VAL A 28 3.13 -1.97 -13.78
CA VAL A 28 4.57 -2.18 -13.99
C VAL A 28 5.43 -1.38 -12.99
N LEU A 29 4.93 -0.26 -12.47
CA LEU A 29 5.73 0.62 -11.62
C LEU A 29 5.78 0.14 -10.16
N PRO A 30 6.91 0.38 -9.46
CA PRO A 30 6.97 0.20 -8.02
C PRO A 30 6.01 1.17 -7.31
N GLU A 31 5.57 0.78 -6.12
CA GLU A 31 4.54 1.45 -5.30
C GLU A 31 4.69 2.99 -5.22
N ASP A 32 5.91 3.48 -4.97
CA ASP A 32 6.19 4.92 -4.86
C ASP A 32 5.79 5.72 -6.11
N ARG A 33 6.15 5.19 -7.29
CA ARG A 33 5.88 5.87 -8.57
C ARG A 33 4.50 5.54 -9.11
N SER A 34 3.98 4.36 -8.78
CA SER A 34 2.62 3.96 -9.11
C SER A 34 1.61 4.94 -8.48
N ARG A 35 1.85 5.37 -7.23
CA ARG A 35 1.05 6.40 -6.57
C ARG A 35 0.96 7.72 -7.33
N GLU A 36 2.11 8.28 -7.72
CA GLU A 36 2.13 9.55 -8.47
C GLU A 36 1.39 9.40 -9.81
N MET A 37 1.57 8.25 -10.46
CA MET A 37 0.90 7.95 -11.72
C MET A 37 -0.62 7.86 -11.56
N SER A 38 -1.09 7.19 -10.51
CA SER A 38 -2.51 7.04 -10.23
C SER A 38 -3.18 8.36 -9.81
N MET A 39 -2.48 9.27 -9.12
CA MET A 39 -3.00 10.62 -8.87
C MET A 39 -3.20 11.41 -10.17
N ARG A 40 -2.24 11.34 -11.10
CA ARG A 40 -2.37 11.96 -12.42
C ARG A 40 -3.49 11.31 -13.24
N PHE A 41 -3.64 9.99 -13.12
CA PHE A 41 -4.70 9.26 -13.79
C PHE A 41 -6.09 9.70 -13.30
N ALA A 42 -6.26 9.85 -11.98
CA ALA A 42 -7.50 10.36 -11.40
C ALA A 42 -7.79 11.82 -11.81
N GLN A 43 -6.77 12.68 -11.93
CA GLN A 43 -6.95 14.04 -12.45
C GLN A 43 -7.41 14.05 -13.91
N MET A 44 -6.87 13.15 -14.73
CA MET A 44 -7.24 13.00 -16.12
C MET A 44 -8.70 12.54 -16.26
N GLU A 45 -9.13 11.50 -15.55
CA GLU A 45 -10.54 11.04 -15.60
C GLU A 45 -11.52 12.10 -15.06
N ARG A 46 -11.11 12.89 -14.07
CA ARG A 46 -11.88 14.06 -13.62
C ARG A 46 -12.05 15.10 -14.72
N SER A 47 -11.01 15.36 -15.53
CA SER A 47 -11.10 16.29 -16.66
C SER A 47 -12.01 15.79 -17.79
N LEU A 48 -12.19 14.47 -17.91
CA LEU A 48 -13.14 13.85 -18.83
C LEU A 48 -14.58 13.80 -18.29
N GLY A 49 -14.78 14.12 -17.00
CA GLY A 49 -16.09 14.06 -16.35
C GLY A 49 -16.50 12.66 -15.88
N GLU A 50 -15.63 11.65 -15.99
CA GLU A 50 -15.92 10.29 -15.54
C GLU A 50 -15.61 10.12 -14.04
N ILE A 51 -16.56 10.53 -13.19
CA ILE A 51 -16.41 10.57 -11.74
C ILE A 51 -16.29 9.17 -11.12
N ASP A 52 -17.09 8.21 -11.58
CA ASP A 52 -17.10 6.85 -11.01
C ASP A 52 -15.77 6.12 -11.26
N ARG A 53 -15.14 6.36 -12.42
CA ARG A 53 -13.81 5.82 -12.70
C ARG A 53 -12.73 6.49 -11.86
N ALA A 54 -12.78 7.81 -11.73
CA ALA A 54 -11.87 8.53 -10.84
C ALA A 54 -11.95 7.97 -9.40
N ARG A 55 -13.15 7.66 -8.91
CA ARG A 55 -13.37 7.06 -7.59
C ARG A 55 -12.73 5.67 -7.47
N ALA A 56 -12.86 4.81 -8.47
CA ALA A 56 -12.21 3.50 -8.49
C ALA A 56 -10.68 3.62 -8.43
N ILE A 57 -10.11 4.61 -9.13
CA ILE A 57 -8.67 4.88 -9.10
C ILE A 57 -8.22 5.35 -7.71
N TYR A 58 -8.97 6.25 -7.06
CA TYR A 58 -8.67 6.68 -5.69
C TYR A 58 -8.74 5.52 -4.69
N ALA A 59 -9.71 4.62 -4.84
CA ALA A 59 -9.79 3.42 -4.00
C ALA A 59 -8.54 2.54 -4.15
N HIS A 60 -8.08 2.29 -5.38
CA HIS A 60 -6.84 1.54 -5.59
C HIS A 60 -5.60 2.27 -5.06
N CYS A 61 -5.51 3.59 -5.24
CA CYS A 61 -4.42 4.39 -4.64
C CYS A 61 -4.36 4.22 -3.11
N SER A 62 -5.52 4.10 -2.47
CA SER A 62 -5.64 4.08 -1.01
C SER A 62 -4.97 2.87 -0.37
N GLU A 63 -4.85 1.76 -1.08
CA GLU A 63 -4.20 0.53 -0.62
C GLU A 63 -2.69 0.70 -0.48
N ILE A 64 -2.11 1.62 -1.27
CA ILE A 64 -0.67 1.90 -1.34
C ILE A 64 -0.33 3.17 -0.53
N CYS A 65 -1.33 3.97 -0.14
CA CYS A 65 -1.13 5.25 0.52
C CYS A 65 -1.29 5.17 2.04
N ASP A 66 -0.16 5.14 2.74
CA ASP A 66 -0.12 5.30 4.19
C ASP A 66 -0.81 6.59 4.68
N PRO A 67 -1.86 6.50 5.53
CA PRO A 67 -2.57 7.67 6.04
C PRO A 67 -1.73 8.62 6.90
N ARG A 68 -0.60 8.14 7.45
CA ARG A 68 0.31 8.93 8.29
C ARG A 68 1.33 9.72 7.49
N VAL A 69 1.82 9.15 6.40
CA VAL A 69 2.89 9.72 5.58
C VAL A 69 2.30 10.58 4.46
N HIS A 70 1.20 10.13 3.86
CA HIS A 70 0.63 10.74 2.65
C HIS A 70 -0.72 11.43 2.93
N THR A 71 -0.74 12.36 3.88
CA THR A 71 -1.95 13.11 4.26
C THR A 71 -2.55 13.90 3.10
N GLN A 72 -1.69 14.49 2.25
CA GLN A 72 -2.11 15.28 1.09
C GLN A 72 -3.02 14.51 0.12
N PHE A 73 -2.75 13.21 -0.10
CA PHE A 73 -3.59 12.38 -0.95
C PHE A 73 -5.02 12.26 -0.39
N TRP A 74 -5.14 12.01 0.91
CA TRP A 74 -6.43 11.89 1.60
C TRP A 74 -7.22 13.20 1.59
N ASP A 75 -6.53 14.34 1.68
CA ASP A 75 -7.16 15.65 1.61
C ASP A 75 -7.70 15.93 0.19
N ILE A 76 -6.93 15.60 -0.85
CA ILE A 76 -7.37 15.70 -2.26
C ILE A 76 -8.59 14.81 -2.53
N TRP A 77 -8.57 13.56 -2.03
CA TRP A 77 -9.70 12.66 -2.20
C TRP A 77 -10.94 13.15 -1.45
N LYS A 78 -10.78 13.66 -0.22
CA LYS A 78 -11.88 14.29 0.51
C LYS A 78 -12.47 15.47 -0.26
N GLU A 79 -11.65 16.36 -0.80
CA GLU A 79 -12.11 17.49 -1.60
C GLU A 79 -12.83 17.03 -2.88
N PHE A 80 -12.36 15.93 -3.49
CA PHE A 80 -13.02 15.33 -4.65
C PHE A 80 -14.44 14.85 -4.34
N GLU A 81 -14.63 14.07 -3.26
CA GLU A 81 -15.95 13.55 -2.88
C GLU A 81 -16.88 14.67 -2.39
N VAL A 82 -16.36 15.72 -1.75
CA VAL A 82 -17.17 16.89 -1.37
C VAL A 82 -17.67 17.65 -2.61
N LYS A 83 -16.87 17.72 -3.68
CA LYS A 83 -17.24 18.43 -4.91
C LYS A 83 -18.18 17.67 -5.82
N HIS A 84 -18.11 16.34 -5.86
CA HIS A 84 -18.82 15.51 -6.85
C HIS A 84 -19.70 14.41 -6.24
N GLY A 85 -19.66 14.22 -4.92
CA GLY A 85 -20.30 13.11 -4.23
C GLY A 85 -21.38 13.54 -3.23
N ASN A 86 -21.87 12.52 -2.50
CA ASN A 86 -22.89 12.63 -1.46
C ASN A 86 -22.27 12.36 -0.07
N GLU A 87 -22.99 12.69 1.00
CA GLU A 87 -22.53 12.41 2.37
C GLU A 87 -22.16 10.93 2.60
N ASP A 88 -22.91 10.01 2.00
CA ASP A 88 -22.66 8.57 2.12
C ASP A 88 -21.32 8.16 1.47
N THR A 89 -20.98 8.74 0.32
CA THR A 89 -19.70 8.47 -0.35
C THR A 89 -18.51 9.01 0.42
N VAL A 90 -18.66 10.18 1.05
CA VAL A 90 -17.62 10.75 1.94
C VAL A 90 -17.46 9.88 3.18
N ARG A 91 -18.55 9.37 3.75
CA ARG A 91 -18.52 8.46 4.90
C ARG A 91 -17.80 7.16 4.56
N GLU A 92 -18.03 6.61 3.37
CA GLU A 92 -17.35 5.40 2.91
C GLU A 92 -15.84 5.63 2.74
N MET A 93 -15.42 6.75 2.15
CA MET A 93 -14.00 7.11 2.08
C MET A 93 -13.34 7.16 3.47
N LEU A 94 -14.01 7.74 4.47
CA LEU A 94 -13.48 7.77 5.84
C LEU A 94 -13.40 6.38 6.48
N ARG A 95 -14.28 5.45 6.11
CA ARG A 95 -14.22 4.05 6.54
C ARG A 95 -12.97 3.37 5.97
N ILE A 96 -12.72 3.55 4.67
CA ILE A 96 -11.52 3.02 3.99
C ILE A 96 -10.25 3.60 4.63
N LYS A 97 -10.21 4.90 4.93
CA LYS A 97 -9.05 5.52 5.61
C LYS A 97 -8.73 4.84 6.95
N ARG A 98 -9.76 4.54 7.75
CA ARG A 98 -9.59 3.85 9.04
C ARG A 98 -9.15 2.40 8.88
N SER A 99 -9.71 1.67 7.92
CA SER A 99 -9.30 0.26 7.68
C SER A 99 -7.85 0.19 7.22
N VAL A 100 -7.45 1.02 6.26
CA VAL A 100 -6.06 1.11 5.79
C VAL A 100 -5.12 1.44 6.96
N GLN A 101 -5.46 2.43 7.78
CA GLN A 101 -4.66 2.78 8.96
C GLN A 101 -4.52 1.60 9.95
N ALA A 102 -5.57 0.81 10.15
CA ALA A 102 -5.53 -0.37 11.02
C ALA A 102 -4.64 -1.49 10.44
N THR A 103 -4.69 -1.71 9.13
CA THR A 103 -3.86 -2.69 8.43
C THR A 103 -2.37 -2.38 8.61
N TYR A 104 -1.96 -1.13 8.39
CA TYR A 104 -0.55 -0.71 8.56
C TYR A 104 -0.08 -0.74 10.02
N ASN A 105 -0.94 -0.46 10.99
CA ASN A 105 -0.58 -0.61 12.41
C ASN A 105 -0.41 -2.07 12.81
N THR A 106 -1.19 -2.98 12.20
CA THR A 106 -1.15 -4.40 12.52
C THR A 106 0.04 -5.10 11.88
N SER A 107 0.41 -4.76 10.63
CA SER A 107 1.59 -5.33 9.97
C SER A 107 2.88 -5.05 10.75
N VAL A 108 3.04 -3.85 11.30
CA VAL A 108 4.17 -3.50 12.18
C VAL A 108 4.15 -4.32 13.48
N ASN A 109 2.97 -4.47 14.11
CA ASN A 109 2.84 -5.22 15.36
C ASN A 109 3.06 -6.73 15.17
N VAL A 110 2.52 -7.33 14.12
CA VAL A 110 2.66 -8.77 13.84
C VAL A 110 4.10 -9.12 13.50
N MET A 111 4.83 -8.28 12.76
CA MET A 111 6.24 -8.49 12.46
C MET A 111 7.11 -8.49 13.74
N SER A 112 6.80 -7.62 14.69
CA SER A 112 7.47 -7.58 16.00
C SER A 112 7.13 -8.80 16.88
N ALA A 113 5.86 -9.24 16.87
CA ALA A 113 5.41 -10.41 17.63
C ALA A 113 6.00 -11.72 17.08
N GLN A 114 6.08 -11.86 15.76
CA GLN A 114 6.69 -13.03 15.10
C GLN A 114 8.18 -13.15 15.45
N MET A 115 8.93 -12.03 15.44
CA MET A 115 10.35 -11.98 15.80
C MET A 115 10.58 -12.31 17.29
N LEU A 116 9.70 -11.90 18.19
CA LEU A 116 9.76 -12.27 19.61
C LEU A 116 9.42 -13.76 19.85
N ALA A 117 8.48 -14.31 19.08
CA ALA A 117 8.11 -15.72 19.14
C ALA A 117 9.25 -16.65 18.66
N THR A 118 10.01 -16.26 17.63
CA THR A 118 11.16 -17.05 17.16
C THR A 118 12.37 -16.92 18.10
N ALA A 119 12.56 -15.76 18.74
CA ALA A 119 13.61 -15.55 19.74
C ALA A 119 13.38 -16.37 21.03
N SER A 120 12.13 -16.51 21.48
CA SER A 120 11.79 -17.31 22.68
C SER A 120 11.89 -18.83 22.46
N GLY A 121 11.89 -19.30 21.20
CA GLY A 121 12.15 -20.70 20.85
C GLY A 121 13.60 -21.15 21.10
N TRP A 122 14.57 -20.24 21.05
CA TRP A 122 15.99 -20.55 21.24
C TRP A 122 16.39 -20.69 22.72
N CYS A 123 15.66 -20.06 23.65
CA CYS A 123 15.95 -20.17 25.09
C CYS A 123 15.60 -21.55 25.68
N ARG A 124 14.62 -22.27 25.12
CA ARG A 124 14.23 -23.60 25.63
C ARG A 124 15.21 -24.73 25.23
N PHE A 125 16.03 -24.52 24.19
CA PHE A 125 17.01 -25.51 23.75
C PHE A 125 18.33 -25.45 24.55
N ARG A 126 18.69 -24.25 25.05
CA ARG A 126 19.96 -24.03 25.78
C ARG A 126 19.92 -24.56 27.22
N GLU A 127 18.74 -24.86 27.75
CA GLU A 127 18.56 -25.50 29.06
C GLU A 127 18.61 -27.05 28.97
N CYS A 128 18.25 -27.63 27.81
CA CYS A 128 18.33 -29.07 27.55
C CYS A 128 19.78 -29.58 27.43
N VAL A 129 20.68 -28.78 26.84
CA VAL A 129 22.09 -29.18 26.63
C VAL A 129 22.92 -29.16 27.93
N ARG A 130 22.42 -28.57 29.02
CA ARG A 130 23.09 -28.61 30.33
C ARG A 130 22.77 -29.84 31.18
N LEU A 131 21.73 -30.61 30.84
CA LEU A 131 21.33 -31.81 31.59
C LEU A 131 21.92 -33.13 31.06
N PHE A 132 22.60 -33.12 29.92
CA PHE A 132 23.24 -34.29 29.30
C PHE A 132 24.78 -34.16 29.21
N GLY A 133 25.40 -33.47 30.18
CA GLY A 133 26.82 -33.12 30.17
C GLY A 133 27.74 -33.90 31.13
N LEU A 134 27.27 -34.92 31.84
CA LEU A 134 28.09 -35.66 32.82
C LEU A 134 27.94 -37.17 32.69
N CYS A 135 28.45 -37.76 31.61
CA CYS A 135 28.82 -39.18 31.63
C CYS A 135 29.80 -39.57 30.51
N MET A 136 30.88 -38.82 30.30
CA MET A 136 32.01 -39.31 29.51
C MET A 136 33.31 -38.63 29.96
N SER A 137 33.96 -39.17 31.00
CA SER A 137 35.42 -39.28 31.14
C SER A 137 35.80 -39.76 32.54
N SER A 138 36.71 -40.74 32.59
CA SER A 138 37.30 -41.46 33.74
C SER A 138 36.60 -42.82 33.97
N VAL A 139 37.27 -43.97 33.85
CA VAL A 139 38.58 -44.29 34.42
C VAL A 139 39.35 -45.24 33.50
N VAL A 140 40.60 -44.87 33.25
CA VAL A 140 41.71 -45.75 32.88
C VAL A 140 42.10 -46.55 34.13
N LEU A 141 41.86 -47.86 34.12
CA LEU A 141 42.71 -48.94 34.65
C LEU A 141 42.09 -50.28 34.29
#